data_AF-A0A9R1WTE5-F1
#
_entry.id   AF-A0A9R1WTE5-F1
#
_cell.length_a   1.000
_cell.length_b   1.000
_cell.length_c   1.000
_cell.angle_alpha   90.00
_cell.angle_beta   90.00
_cell.angle_gamma   90.00
#
_symmetry.space_group_name_H-M   'P 1'
#
loop_
_entity.id
_entity.type
_entity.pdbx_description
1 polymer ?
#
loop_
_entity_poly.entity_id
_entity_poly.type
_entity_poly.pdbx_seq_one_letter_code
_entity_poly.pdbx_strand_id
1 'polypeptide(L)'
;MKLEDEEEEEDFNSKIMKSVDNVAGAIREGNIIFDRAYPREYTGEEIYKEMELVGLEPQELPRALNLLAANQAKARTLLSCPLQIRIGVLKDMMGAHD
;
A
#
# COMPACT_ATOMS: atom_id res chain seq x y z
N MET A 1 -11.73 45.99 27.79
CA MET A 1 -12.89 45.43 27.06
C MET A 1 -12.51 44.92 25.69
N LYS A 2 -12.43 45.72 24.61
CA LYS A 2 -12.12 45.18 23.26
C LYS A 2 -10.85 44.32 23.12
N LEU A 3 -9.77 44.67 23.82
CA LEU A 3 -8.51 43.93 23.77
C LEU A 3 -8.55 42.61 24.56
N GLU A 4 -9.33 42.55 25.64
CA GLU A 4 -9.48 41.34 26.46
C GLU A 4 -10.36 40.31 25.75
N ASP A 5 -11.41 40.77 25.05
CA ASP A 5 -12.28 39.92 24.24
C ASP A 5 -11.54 39.27 23.05
N GLU A 6 -10.61 40.01 22.41
CA GLU A 6 -9.78 39.51 21.30
C GLU A 6 -8.72 38.48 21.77
N GLU A 7 -8.11 38.69 22.95
CA GLU A 7 -7.16 37.74 23.54
C GLU A 7 -7.83 36.42 23.98
N GLU A 8 -9.06 36.49 24.51
CA GLU A 8 -9.84 35.30 24.87
C GLU A 8 -10.29 34.50 23.63
N GLU A 9 -10.64 35.17 22.54
CA GLU A 9 -10.95 34.52 21.26
C GLU A 9 -9.72 33.85 20.63
N GLU A 10 -8.54 34.47 20.69
CA GLU A 10 -7.29 33.86 20.21
C GLU A 10 -6.89 32.62 21.02
N ASP A 11 -7.03 32.63 22.36
CA ASP A 11 -6.77 31.48 23.22
C ASP A 11 -7.76 30.32 22.95
N PHE A 12 -9.04 30.64 22.76
CA PHE A 12 -10.05 29.66 22.41
C PHE A 12 -9.77 29.00 21.04
N ASN A 13 -9.44 29.81 20.03
CA ASN A 13 -9.06 29.33 18.70
C ASN A 13 -7.77 28.47 18.75
N SER A 14 -6.80 28.85 19.57
CA SER A 14 -5.57 28.05 19.80
C SER A 14 -5.89 26.67 20.37
N LYS A 15 -6.81 26.58 21.34
CA LYS A 15 -7.26 25.31 21.93
C LYS A 15 -7.98 24.43 20.92
N ILE A 16 -8.80 25.01 20.06
CA ILE A 16 -9.47 24.29 18.97
C ILE A 16 -8.41 23.73 17.99
N MET A 17 -7.48 24.57 17.52
CA MET A 17 -6.46 24.14 16.57
C MET A 17 -5.58 23.01 17.14
N LYS A 18 -5.15 23.12 18.40
CA LYS A 18 -4.43 22.04 19.08
C LYS A 18 -5.23 20.74 19.15
N SER A 19 -6.54 20.84 19.39
CA SER A 19 -7.41 19.66 19.44
C SER A 19 -7.56 19.02 18.06
N VAL A 20 -7.69 19.82 17.00
CA VAL A 20 -7.72 19.36 15.61
C VAL A 20 -6.41 18.69 15.24
N ASP A 21 -5.26 19.27 15.59
CA ASP A 21 -3.94 18.70 15.34
C ASP A 21 -3.75 17.34 16.04
N ASN A 22 -4.23 17.22 17.28
CA ASN A 22 -4.21 15.95 18.02
C ASN A 22 -5.05 14.87 17.32
N VAL A 23 -6.26 15.22 16.86
CA VAL A 23 -7.11 14.30 16.10
C VAL A 23 -6.46 13.91 14.77
N ALA A 24 -5.90 14.87 14.04
CA ALA A 24 -5.19 14.61 12.80
C ALA A 24 -3.93 13.75 13.02
N GLY A 25 -3.26 13.89 14.16
CA GLY A 25 -2.18 13.02 14.62
C GLY A 25 -2.67 11.58 14.82
N ALA A 26 -3.74 11.40 15.61
CA ALA A 26 -4.31 10.09 15.90
C ALA A 26 -4.81 9.37 14.63
N ILE A 27 -5.43 10.09 13.68
CA ILE A 27 -5.86 9.53 12.39
C ILE A 27 -4.65 9.05 11.58
N ARG A 28 -3.58 9.84 11.49
CA ARG A 28 -2.36 9.44 10.78
C ARG A 28 -1.73 8.19 11.39
N GLU A 29 -1.64 8.13 12.71
CA GLU A 29 -1.12 6.95 13.41
C GLU A 29 -2.01 5.72 13.19
N GLY A 30 -3.33 5.90 13.26
CA GLY A 30 -4.31 4.87 12.96
C GLY A 30 -4.17 4.31 11.55
N ASN A 31 -3.97 5.17 10.54
CA ASN A 31 -3.75 4.73 9.15
C ASN A 31 -2.47 3.92 8.99
N ILE A 32 -1.37 4.31 9.65
CA ILE A 32 -0.11 3.54 9.62
C ILE A 32 -0.31 2.14 10.22
N ILE A 33 -1.06 2.03 11.32
CA ILE A 33 -1.39 0.75 11.95
C ILE A 33 -2.28 -0.09 11.02
N PHE A 34 -3.29 0.54 10.41
CA PHE A 34 -4.19 -0.11 9.47
C PHE A 34 -3.43 -0.69 8.27
N ASP A 35 -2.55 0.09 7.63
CA ASP A 35 -1.76 -0.37 6.48
C ASP A 35 -0.83 -1.56 6.83
N ARG A 36 -0.34 -1.61 8.08
CA ARG A 36 0.47 -2.74 8.57
C ARG A 36 -0.39 -3.96 8.86
N ALA A 37 -1.57 -3.78 9.43
CA ALA A 37 -2.50 -4.85 9.78
C ALA A 37 -3.21 -5.44 8.54
N TYR A 38 -3.45 -4.61 7.53
CA TYR A 38 -4.12 -4.94 6.29
C TYR A 38 -3.21 -4.61 5.10
N PRO A 39 -2.23 -5.47 4.80
CA PRO A 39 -1.35 -5.25 3.66
C PRO A 39 -2.16 -5.17 2.37
N ARG A 40 -1.79 -4.24 1.48
CA ARG A 40 -2.44 -4.05 0.17
C ARG A 40 -2.69 -5.40 -0.53
N GLU A 41 -3.91 -5.54 -1.04
CA GLU A 41 -4.28 -6.62 -1.95
C GLU A 41 -4.27 -6.09 -3.38
N TYR A 42 -3.75 -6.91 -4.29
CA TYR A 42 -3.74 -6.64 -5.72
C TYR A 42 -4.92 -7.34 -6.38
N THR A 43 -5.64 -6.59 -7.19
CA THR A 43 -6.66 -7.13 -8.10
C THR A 43 -6.02 -7.97 -9.19
N GLY A 44 -6.81 -8.87 -9.80
CA GLY A 44 -6.33 -9.65 -10.95
C GLY A 44 -5.89 -8.78 -12.13
N GLU A 45 -6.53 -7.62 -12.33
CA GLU A 45 -6.16 -6.67 -13.37
C GLU A 45 -4.80 -6.01 -13.09
N GLU A 46 -4.54 -5.58 -11.85
CA GLU A 46 -3.23 -5.04 -11.46
C GLU A 46 -2.13 -6.08 -11.63
N ILE A 47 -2.38 -7.33 -11.20
CA ILE A 47 -1.43 -8.44 -11.37
C ILE A 47 -1.14 -8.67 -12.86
N TYR A 48 -2.17 -8.69 -13.70
CA TYR A 48 -2.03 -8.91 -15.13
C TYR A 48 -1.18 -7.81 -15.80
N LYS A 49 -1.46 -6.52 -15.52
CA LYS A 49 -0.67 -5.39 -16.05
C LYS A 49 0.80 -5.47 -15.65
N GLU A 50 1.07 -5.87 -14.42
CA GLU A 50 2.45 -6.04 -13.96
C GLU A 50 3.14 -7.22 -14.65
N MET A 51 2.41 -8.29 -15.00
CA MET A 51 2.97 -9.42 -15.75
C MET A 51 3.39 -9.05 -17.17
N GLU A 52 2.68 -8.12 -17.82
CA GLU A 52 3.07 -7.61 -19.14
C GLU A 52 4.46 -6.96 -19.12
N LEU A 53 4.88 -6.40 -17.97
CA LEU A 53 6.19 -5.78 -17.79
C LEU A 53 7.31 -6.79 -17.51
N VAL A 54 6.98 -7.98 -17.00
CA VAL A 54 7.95 -8.98 -16.55
C VAL A 54 8.52 -9.81 -17.71
N GLY A 55 7.88 -9.78 -18.89
CA GLY A 55 8.36 -10.45 -20.10
C GLY A 55 8.22 -11.97 -20.06
N LEU A 56 7.13 -12.47 -19.45
CA LEU A 56 6.79 -13.89 -19.46
C LEU A 56 6.41 -14.36 -20.86
N GLU A 57 6.69 -15.62 -21.15
CA GLU A 57 6.18 -16.25 -22.37
C GLU A 57 4.65 -16.41 -22.29
N PRO A 58 3.91 -16.30 -23.41
CA PRO A 58 2.44 -16.35 -23.40
C PRO A 58 1.85 -17.60 -22.72
N GLN A 59 2.53 -18.75 -22.81
CA GLN A 59 2.11 -20.01 -22.18
C GLN A 59 2.30 -20.03 -20.66
N GLU A 60 3.21 -19.21 -20.12
CA GLU A 60 3.47 -19.13 -18.68
C GLU A 60 2.47 -18.21 -17.97
N LEU A 61 1.92 -17.23 -18.71
CA LEU A 61 1.05 -16.18 -18.20
C LEU A 61 -0.18 -16.70 -17.42
N PRO A 62 -0.95 -17.69 -17.89
CA PRO A 62 -2.13 -18.17 -17.14
C PRO A 62 -1.75 -18.81 -15.80
N ARG A 63 -0.65 -19.56 -15.77
CA ARG A 63 -0.17 -20.22 -14.54
C ARG A 63 0.33 -19.18 -13.54
N ALA A 64 1.06 -18.18 -14.01
CA ALA A 64 1.56 -17.10 -13.20
C ALA A 64 0.41 -16.26 -12.61
N LEU A 65 -0.57 -15.89 -13.43
CA LEU A 65 -1.75 -15.13 -13.01
C LEU A 65 -2.55 -15.87 -11.94
N ASN A 66 -2.83 -17.16 -12.15
CA ASN A 66 -3.53 -18.00 -11.18
C ASN A 66 -2.76 -18.09 -9.84
N LEU A 67 -1.44 -18.23 -9.90
CA LEU A 67 -0.60 -18.32 -8.71
C LEU A 67 -0.70 -17.05 -7.84
N LEU A 68 -0.57 -15.88 -8.46
CA LEU A 68 -0.54 -14.61 -7.73
C LEU A 68 -1.94 -14.17 -7.30
N ALA A 69 -2.97 -14.38 -8.15
CA ALA A 69 -4.35 -14.07 -7.80
C ALA A 69 -4.86 -14.93 -6.62
N ALA A 70 -4.43 -16.19 -6.55
CA ALA A 70 -4.77 -17.09 -5.43
C ALA A 70 -3.93 -16.84 -4.17
N ASN A 71 -2.85 -16.07 -4.24
CA ASN A 71 -1.96 -15.84 -3.10
C ASN A 71 -1.42 -14.41 -3.09
N GLN A 72 -2.13 -13.54 -2.38
CA GLN A 72 -1.79 -12.12 -2.21
C GLN A 72 -0.42 -11.90 -1.55
N ALA A 73 0.06 -12.81 -0.70
CA ALA A 73 1.39 -12.71 -0.12
C ALA A 73 2.50 -12.91 -1.17
N LYS A 74 2.31 -13.85 -2.11
CA LYS A 74 3.21 -14.02 -3.26
C LYS A 74 3.13 -12.82 -4.20
N ALA A 75 1.92 -12.30 -4.47
CA ALA A 75 1.74 -11.09 -5.27
C ALA A 75 2.50 -9.89 -4.68
N ARG A 76 2.31 -9.59 -3.39
CA ARG A 76 3.07 -8.55 -2.68
C ARG A 76 4.58 -8.75 -2.76
N THR A 77 5.04 -9.98 -2.52
CA THR A 77 6.47 -10.30 -2.58
C THR A 77 7.04 -9.98 -3.95
N LEU A 78 6.41 -10.48 -5.02
CA LEU A 78 6.87 -10.26 -6.39
C LEU A 78 6.82 -8.78 -6.80
N LEU A 79 5.69 -8.11 -6.55
CA LEU A 79 5.46 -6.74 -7.01
C LEU A 79 6.26 -5.70 -6.21
N SER A 80 6.74 -6.06 -5.02
CA SER A 80 7.68 -5.23 -4.26
C SER A 80 9.14 -5.38 -4.73
N CYS A 81 9.46 -6.41 -5.52
CA CYS A 81 10.80 -6.57 -6.06
C CYS A 81 11.10 -5.58 -7.19
N PRO A 82 12.37 -5.17 -7.38
CA PRO A 82 12.79 -4.46 -8.58
C PRO A 82 12.49 -5.26 -9.85
N LEU A 83 12.04 -4.59 -10.92
CA LEU A 83 11.57 -5.23 -12.15
C LEU A 83 12.56 -6.27 -12.71
N GLN A 84 13.85 -5.95 -12.69
CA GLN A 84 14.91 -6.78 -13.25
C GLN A 84 15.05 -8.17 -12.61
N ILE A 85 14.59 -8.38 -11.37
CA ILE A 85 14.66 -9.69 -10.70
C ILE A 85 13.32 -10.43 -10.68
N ARG A 86 12.21 -9.76 -11.06
CA ARG A 86 10.86 -10.30 -10.90
C ARG A 86 10.67 -11.61 -11.66
N ILE A 87 11.19 -11.72 -12.89
CA ILE A 87 11.00 -12.94 -13.68
C ILE A 87 11.65 -14.17 -13.03
N GLY A 88 12.86 -14.02 -12.46
CA GLY A 88 13.54 -15.10 -11.73
C GLY A 88 12.75 -15.51 -10.49
N VAL A 89 12.34 -14.53 -9.67
CA VAL A 89 11.53 -14.77 -8.48
C VAL A 89 10.20 -15.45 -8.83
N LEU A 90 9.55 -15.04 -9.91
CA LEU A 90 8.29 -15.64 -10.35
C LEU A 90 8.47 -17.09 -10.81
N LYS A 91 9.53 -17.39 -11.56
CA LYS A 91 9.86 -18.77 -11.96
C LYS A 91 10.11 -19.67 -10.75
N ASP A 92 10.87 -19.19 -9.77
CA ASP A 92 11.07 -19.89 -8.49
C ASP A 92 9.73 -20.13 -7.76
N MET A 93 8.88 -19.10 -7.67
CA MET A 93 7.57 -19.21 -7.03
C MET A 93 6.62 -20.20 -7.72
N MET A 94 6.76 -20.33 -9.04
CA MET A 94 6.02 -21.28 -9.87
C MET A 94 6.57 -22.71 -9.75
N GLY A 95 7.75 -22.90 -9.16
CA GLY A 95 8.44 -24.20 -9.12
C GLY A 95 8.99 -24.61 -10.49
N ALA A 96 9.30 -23.64 -11.35
CA ALA A 96 10.07 -23.88 -12.56
C ALA A 96 11.55 -23.92 -12.17
N HIS A 97 12.04 -25.12 -11.84
CA HIS A 97 13.47 -25.40 -11.88
C HIS A 97 13.79 -25.93 -13.28
N ASP A 98 14.86 -25.41 -13.88
CA ASP A 98 15.44 -25.96 -15.11
C ASP A 98 15.82 -27.44 -14.95
#